data_AF-A0AAQ3RRT4-F1
#
_entry.id   AF-A0AAQ3RRT4-F1
#
_cell.length_a   1.000
_cell.length_b   1.000
_cell.length_c   1.000
_cell.angle_alpha   90.00
_cell.angle_beta   90.00
_cell.angle_gamma   90.00
#
_symmetry.space_group_name_H-M   'P 1'
#
loop_
_entity.id
_entity.type
_entity.pdbx_description
1 polymer ?
#
loop_
_entity_poly.entity_id
_entity_poly.type
_entity_poly.pdbx_seq_one_letter_code
_entity_poly.pdbx_strand_id
1 'polypeptide(L)'
;MKILQKDFALNQTGTAKLMAEEPDDVWVLYNLILPGDVVSADTTRKVHHDSSTKKNTASRVKLTLHLKVTCRDFHKDSSTLRLQGRNLHHNQHVAAGSFHTLSLEPNKPFLLRKNLWQNDAVQTLNDTTRKECSKSNSTSIPDLAVVLFHPHRAEIYLVAEGDNTHCTKVEACPNSRKNGKVSSSVFFRRVLAALVKRVDFKVLRGVVVTSEEFRAFAVSEARKMGIRWIEDNKTSVAVVEDGDSLEKVLSDPAVTVLVKDSRVRAFRELWEMVCNDSGRACYGAEEVERAKEMKAIETLLITDDLYRNEEVGTRQRYDDLVKSVKDGGGKAFVYSAMHVSASQLSQLTGVAAILRFPLPDLEVQD
;
A
#
# COMPACT_ATOMS: atom_id res chain seq x y z
N MET A 1 6.82 13.81 6.36
CA MET A 1 7.06 13.31 7.73
C MET A 1 8.25 14.01 8.31
N LYS A 2 8.11 14.54 9.53
CA LYS A 2 9.15 15.32 10.19
C LYS A 2 9.89 14.53 11.27
N ILE A 3 11.22 14.53 11.19
CA ILE A 3 12.09 13.97 12.22
C ILE A 3 12.46 15.11 13.20
N LEU A 4 12.01 15.01 14.45
CA LEU A 4 12.30 16.01 15.47
C LEU A 4 13.61 15.73 16.21
N GLN A 5 13.92 14.45 16.41
CA GLN A 5 15.14 14.02 17.09
C GLN A 5 15.57 12.67 16.52
N LYS A 6 16.87 12.53 16.25
CA LYS A 6 17.48 11.33 15.68
C LYS A 6 18.61 10.87 16.59
N ASP A 7 18.45 9.68 17.16
CA ASP A 7 19.47 9.01 17.96
C ASP A 7 19.51 7.52 17.60
N PHE A 8 19.94 7.23 16.37
CA PHE A 8 20.10 5.88 15.86
C PHE A 8 21.24 5.79 14.84
N ALA A 9 21.88 4.62 14.80
CA ALA A 9 22.87 4.25 13.80
C ALA A 9 22.47 2.94 13.09
N LEU A 10 23.07 2.69 11.93
CA LEU A 10 22.79 1.51 11.12
C LEU A 10 23.07 0.23 11.91
N ASN A 11 22.13 -0.71 11.91
CA ASN A 11 22.21 -2.01 12.60
C ASN A 11 22.40 -1.91 14.13
N GLN A 12 22.10 -0.75 14.73
CA GLN A 12 22.17 -0.56 16.17
C GLN A 12 20.78 -0.29 16.77
N THR A 13 20.67 -0.44 18.08
CA THR A 13 19.51 0.03 18.85
C THR A 13 19.47 1.55 18.81
N GLY A 14 18.30 2.15 18.70
CA GLY A 14 18.20 3.61 18.70
C GLY A 14 16.78 4.11 18.83
N THR A 15 16.65 5.42 19.00
CA THR A 15 15.37 6.12 19.14
C THR A 15 15.23 7.23 18.10
N ALA A 16 14.00 7.42 17.62
CA ALA A 16 13.65 8.49 16.70
C ALA A 16 12.35 9.14 17.18
N LYS A 17 12.35 10.47 17.30
CA LYS A 17 11.13 11.24 17.56
C LYS A 17 10.57 11.74 16.23
N LEU A 18 9.38 11.26 15.89
CA LEU A 18 8.78 11.43 14.57
C LEU A 18 7.42 12.13 14.68
N MET A 19 7.02 12.82 13.62
CA MET A 19 5.70 13.42 13.46
C MET A 19 5.23 13.23 12.01
N ALA A 20 4.06 12.62 11.83
CA ALA A 20 3.40 12.56 10.52
C ALA A 20 2.75 13.92 10.22
N GLU A 21 3.00 14.50 9.05
CA GLU A 21 2.36 15.76 8.63
C GLU A 21 1.21 15.46 7.66
N GLU A 22 1.43 14.51 6.76
CA GLU A 22 0.47 14.10 5.72
C GLU A 22 -0.15 12.72 6.01
N PRO A 23 -1.33 12.40 5.43
CA PRO A 23 -1.92 11.06 5.55
C PRO A 23 -1.02 9.95 4.97
N ASP A 24 -0.28 10.25 3.90
CA ASP A 24 0.69 9.32 3.29
C ASP A 24 1.86 9.01 4.25
N ASP A 25 2.22 9.95 5.13
CA ASP A 25 3.23 9.68 6.16
C ASP A 25 2.76 8.61 7.15
N VAL A 26 1.45 8.55 7.44
CA VAL A 26 0.89 7.56 8.37
C VAL A 26 1.01 6.15 7.78
N TRP A 27 0.87 6.01 6.45
CA TRP A 27 1.16 4.75 5.75
C TRP A 27 2.64 4.36 5.88
N VAL A 28 3.56 5.33 5.73
CA VAL A 28 4.98 5.08 5.94
C VAL A 28 5.25 4.65 7.39
N LEU A 29 4.56 5.22 8.37
CA LEU A 29 4.67 4.80 9.78
C LEU A 29 4.18 3.39 10.01
N TYR A 30 3.09 2.98 9.35
CA TYR A 30 2.60 1.60 9.43
C TYR A 30 3.66 0.60 8.96
N ASN A 31 4.34 0.93 7.87
CA ASN A 31 5.45 0.15 7.32
C ASN A 31 6.71 0.19 8.20
N LEU A 32 6.97 1.33 8.84
CA LEU A 32 8.13 1.53 9.69
C LEU A 32 7.99 0.80 11.04
N ILE A 33 6.83 0.84 11.68
CA ILE A 33 6.62 0.31 13.05
C ILE A 33 6.30 -1.18 12.98
N LEU A 34 7.12 -2.01 13.63
CA LEU A 34 6.99 -3.46 13.59
C LEU A 34 6.55 -4.04 14.95
N PRO A 35 5.90 -5.21 14.97
CA PRO A 35 5.65 -5.93 16.22
C PRO A 35 6.96 -6.15 16.98
N GLY A 36 6.92 -5.92 18.30
CA GLY A 36 8.09 -5.97 19.17
C GLY A 36 8.79 -4.63 19.40
N ASP A 37 8.55 -3.62 18.56
CA ASP A 37 9.06 -2.26 18.75
C ASP A 37 8.36 -1.56 19.94
N VAL A 38 9.01 -0.52 20.46
CA VAL A 38 8.47 0.27 21.58
C VAL A 38 8.09 1.66 21.06
N VAL A 39 6.81 2.00 21.20
CA VAL A 39 6.26 3.30 20.83
C VAL A 39 5.85 4.05 22.08
N SER A 40 6.27 5.30 22.18
CA SER A 40 5.90 6.20 23.27
C SER A 40 5.11 7.37 22.73
N ALA A 41 3.86 7.51 23.14
CA ALA A 41 2.96 8.55 22.66
C ALA A 41 2.01 9.02 23.76
N ASP A 42 1.49 10.23 23.58
CA ASP A 42 0.48 10.80 24.46
C ASP A 42 -0.91 10.27 24.08
N THR A 43 -1.65 9.77 25.07
CA THR A 43 -3.02 9.30 24.94
C THR A 43 -3.91 9.95 25.99
N THR A 44 -5.22 9.80 25.84
CA THR A 44 -6.19 10.23 26.85
C THR A 44 -6.97 9.03 27.36
N ARG A 45 -7.06 8.89 28.69
CA ARG A 45 -7.87 7.85 29.32
C ARG A 45 -8.97 8.49 30.15
N LYS A 46 -10.17 7.93 30.05
CA LYS A 46 -11.27 8.24 30.96
C LYS A 46 -11.01 7.49 32.27
N VAL A 47 -10.83 8.23 33.35
CA VAL A 47 -10.61 7.71 34.69
C VAL A 47 -11.91 7.92 35.48
N HIS A 48 -12.41 6.85 36.07
CA HIS A 48 -13.55 6.93 36.97
C HIS A 48 -13.02 7.24 38.37
N HIS A 49 -13.52 8.32 38.97
CA HIS A 49 -13.27 8.60 40.37
C HIS A 49 -14.44 8.03 41.17
N ASP A 50 -14.16 7.04 42.01
CA ASP A 50 -15.13 6.54 42.96
C ASP A 50 -15.21 7.52 44.14
N SER A 51 -16.17 8.44 44.09
CA SER A 51 -16.56 9.23 45.26
C SER A 51 -17.60 8.46 46.07
N SER A 52 -17.51 8.51 47.40
CA SER A 52 -18.47 7.89 48.33
C SER A 52 -19.92 8.38 48.17
N THR A 53 -20.13 9.50 47.49
CA THR A 53 -21.42 10.02 47.03
C THR A 53 -21.74 9.46 45.63
N LYS A 54 -22.95 8.91 45.45
CA LYS A 54 -23.54 8.19 44.28
C LYS A 54 -23.42 8.81 42.87
N LYS A 55 -22.54 9.79 42.60
CA LYS A 55 -22.26 10.34 41.27
C LYS A 55 -20.86 9.95 40.81
N ASN A 56 -20.76 8.96 39.94
CA ASN A 56 -19.51 8.64 39.22
C ASN A 56 -19.15 9.80 38.29
N THR A 57 -18.30 10.70 38.75
CA THR A 57 -17.70 11.72 37.88
C THR A 57 -16.50 11.10 37.17
N ALA A 58 -16.50 11.16 35.85
CA ALA A 58 -15.43 10.62 35.04
C ALA A 58 -14.62 11.78 34.46
N SER A 59 -13.32 11.81 34.75
CA SER A 59 -12.38 12.80 34.25
C SER A 59 -11.58 12.20 33.09
N ARG A 60 -11.12 13.03 32.14
CA ARG A 60 -10.20 12.61 31.07
C ARG A 60 -8.80 13.08 31.44
N VAL A 61 -7.89 12.14 31.65
CA VAL A 61 -6.48 12.43 31.99
C VAL A 61 -5.62 12.18 30.76
N LYS A 62 -4.70 13.11 30.45
CA LYS A 62 -3.64 12.92 29.44
C LYS A 62 -2.50 12.12 30.06
N LEU A 63 -2.05 11.10 29.36
CA LEU A 63 -1.03 10.15 29.84
C LEU A 63 -0.04 9.89 28.71
N THR A 64 1.24 9.88 29.01
CA THR A 64 2.25 9.33 28.09
C THR A 64 2.42 7.85 28.40
N LEU A 65 2.25 6.98 27.41
CA LEU A 65 2.41 5.53 27.57
C LEU A 65 3.54 5.02 26.69
N HIS A 66 4.29 4.05 27.22
CA HIS A 66 5.36 3.35 26.54
C HIS A 66 4.88 1.93 26.24
N LEU A 67 4.52 1.69 24.99
CA LEU A 67 3.82 0.48 24.58
C LEU A 67 4.73 -0.38 23.70
N LYS A 68 4.89 -1.65 24.08
CA LYS A 68 5.49 -2.66 23.21
C LYS A 68 4.43 -3.17 22.24
N VAL A 69 4.62 -2.89 20.96
CA VAL A 69 3.65 -3.17 19.89
C VAL A 69 3.49 -4.67 19.71
N THR A 70 2.24 -5.13 19.64
CA THR A 70 1.88 -6.51 19.31
C THR A 70 1.09 -6.59 18.01
N CYS A 71 0.20 -5.62 17.75
CA CYS A 71 -0.59 -5.55 16.53
C CYS A 71 -0.68 -4.11 16.03
N ARG A 72 -0.86 -3.95 14.73
CA ARG A 72 -0.93 -2.67 14.02
C ARG A 72 -2.10 -2.71 13.04
N ASP A 73 -2.99 -1.74 13.16
CA ASP A 73 -4.16 -1.60 12.30
C ASP A 73 -4.12 -0.23 11.63
N PHE A 74 -4.09 -0.19 10.30
CA PHE A 74 -4.15 1.06 9.54
C PHE A 74 -5.56 1.28 8.97
N HIS A 75 -6.18 2.41 9.33
CA HIS A 75 -7.48 2.78 8.80
C HIS A 75 -7.35 3.81 7.69
N LYS A 76 -7.45 3.36 6.42
CA LYS A 76 -7.35 4.19 5.21
C LYS A 76 -8.23 5.44 5.26
N ASP A 77 -9.52 5.29 5.62
CA ASP A 77 -10.50 6.39 5.57
C ASP A 77 -10.24 7.50 6.59
N SER A 78 -9.65 7.15 7.74
CA SER A 78 -9.36 8.13 8.80
C SER A 78 -7.89 8.56 8.83
N SER A 79 -7.04 7.92 8.03
CA SER A 79 -5.57 8.09 8.06
C SER A 79 -5.03 7.99 9.49
N THR A 80 -5.57 7.06 10.28
CA THR A 80 -5.12 6.79 11.65
C THR A 80 -4.46 5.42 11.73
N LEU A 81 -3.34 5.36 12.43
CA LEU A 81 -2.61 4.13 12.72
C LEU A 81 -2.87 3.74 14.18
N ARG A 82 -3.56 2.63 14.40
CA ARG A 82 -3.82 2.07 15.73
C ARG A 82 -2.77 1.01 16.05
N LEU A 83 -2.10 1.19 17.17
CA LEU A 83 -1.09 0.28 17.69
C LEU A 83 -1.64 -0.35 18.96
N GLN A 84 -1.79 -1.67 18.95
CA GLN A 84 -2.16 -2.44 20.13
C GLN A 84 -0.91 -3.05 20.74
N GLY A 85 -0.87 -3.12 22.07
CA GLY A 85 0.27 -3.72 22.74
C GLY A 85 0.25 -3.60 24.25
N ARG A 86 1.35 -4.01 24.87
CA ARG A 86 1.48 -4.04 26.33
C ARG A 86 2.25 -2.82 26.82
N ASN A 87 1.73 -2.19 27.86
CA ASN A 87 2.42 -1.10 28.53
C ASN A 87 3.66 -1.61 29.29
N LEU A 88 4.83 -1.00 29.08
CA LEU A 88 6.08 -1.41 29.71
C LEU A 88 6.27 -0.83 31.11
N HIS A 89 5.82 0.41 31.34
CA HIS A 89 6.03 1.13 32.60
C HIS A 89 4.73 1.29 33.38
N HIS A 90 4.77 1.04 34.68
CA HIS A 90 3.63 1.33 35.55
C HIS A 90 3.38 2.84 35.60
N ASN A 91 2.13 3.25 35.45
CA ASN A 91 1.69 4.63 35.61
C ASN A 91 0.49 4.66 36.57
N GLN A 92 0.23 5.79 37.23
CA GLN A 92 -0.82 5.95 38.24
C GLN A 92 -2.22 5.48 37.76
N HIS A 93 -2.46 5.54 36.45
CA HIS A 93 -3.73 5.17 35.83
C HIS A 93 -3.65 3.91 34.97
N VAL A 94 -2.49 3.28 34.80
CA VAL A 94 -2.28 2.12 33.91
C VAL A 94 -1.24 1.18 34.50
N ALA A 95 -1.65 -0.06 34.81
CA ALA A 95 -0.73 -1.09 35.30
C ALA A 95 0.34 -1.44 34.25
N ALA A 96 1.52 -1.85 34.71
CA ALA A 96 2.51 -2.45 33.83
C ALA A 96 1.98 -3.78 33.28
N GLY A 97 2.25 -4.07 32.00
CA GLY A 97 1.80 -5.27 31.32
C GLY A 97 0.34 -5.24 30.82
N SER A 98 -0.47 -4.25 31.20
CA SER A 98 -1.85 -4.14 30.69
C SER A 98 -1.86 -3.81 29.20
N PHE A 99 -2.78 -4.42 28.47
CA PHE A 99 -3.01 -4.09 27.07
C PHE A 99 -3.63 -2.70 26.92
N HIS A 100 -3.12 -1.95 25.95
CA HIS A 100 -3.65 -0.65 25.57
C HIS A 100 -3.59 -0.48 24.05
N THR A 101 -4.38 0.47 23.54
CA THR A 101 -4.37 0.84 22.12
C THR A 101 -3.99 2.31 22.00
N LEU A 102 -2.90 2.60 21.29
CA LEU A 102 -2.48 3.94 20.96
C LEU A 102 -2.91 4.28 19.54
N SER A 103 -3.57 5.42 19.35
CA SER A 103 -3.90 5.94 18.01
C SER A 103 -2.89 7.03 17.65
N LEU A 104 -2.07 6.78 16.63
CA LEU A 104 -1.21 7.78 16.03
C LEU A 104 -2.03 8.58 15.02
N GLU A 105 -2.15 9.87 15.28
CA GLU A 105 -2.84 10.84 14.43
C GLU A 105 -1.82 11.79 13.78
N PRO A 106 -2.14 12.38 12.62
CA PRO A 106 -1.30 13.42 12.02
C PRO A 106 -1.05 14.60 12.98
N ASN A 107 0.10 15.24 12.83
CA ASN A 107 0.59 16.39 13.60
C ASN A 107 0.79 16.14 15.11
N LYS A 108 0.81 14.87 15.56
CA LYS A 108 1.18 14.51 16.92
C LYS A 108 2.56 13.83 16.95
N PRO A 109 3.50 14.33 17.75
CA PRO A 109 4.80 13.69 17.87
C PRO A 109 4.71 12.42 18.72
N PHE A 110 5.50 11.42 18.36
CA PHE A 110 5.70 10.21 19.15
C PHE A 110 7.17 9.79 19.08
N LEU A 111 7.59 8.96 20.03
CA LEU A 111 8.94 8.41 20.09
C LEU A 111 8.89 6.92 19.71
N LEU A 112 9.65 6.56 18.68
CA LEU A 112 9.83 5.19 18.24
C LEU A 112 11.20 4.69 18.68
N ARG A 113 11.22 3.58 19.41
CA ARG A 113 12.43 2.85 19.77
C ARG A 113 12.42 1.49 19.10
N LYS A 114 13.47 1.23 18.33
CA LYS A 114 13.71 -0.05 17.64
C LYS A 114 14.93 -0.73 18.23
N ASN A 115 14.88 -2.06 18.26
CA ASN A 115 16.04 -2.87 18.65
C ASN A 115 17.12 -2.85 17.56
N LEU A 116 16.71 -2.81 16.29
CA LEU A 116 17.63 -2.79 15.17
C LEU A 116 17.10 -1.86 14.08
N TRP A 117 17.86 -0.82 13.78
CA TRP A 117 17.60 0.09 12.67
C TRP A 117 18.22 -0.45 11.39
N GLN A 118 17.41 -1.14 10.58
CA GLN A 118 17.83 -1.64 9.27
C GLN A 118 18.01 -0.52 8.25
N ASN A 119 18.79 -0.81 7.20
CA ASN A 119 19.06 0.14 6.13
C ASN A 119 17.76 0.68 5.51
N ASP A 120 16.78 -0.17 5.25
CA ASP A 120 15.52 0.24 4.63
C ASP A 120 14.71 1.19 5.50
N ALA A 121 14.68 0.98 6.82
CA ALA A 121 14.03 1.90 7.76
C ALA A 121 14.73 3.27 7.76
N VAL A 122 16.06 3.29 7.68
CA VAL A 122 16.86 4.52 7.61
C VAL A 122 16.69 5.22 6.27
N GLN A 123 16.70 4.49 5.16
CA GLN A 123 16.45 5.00 3.82
C GLN A 123 15.05 5.61 3.71
N THR A 124 14.02 4.88 4.17
CA THR A 124 12.63 5.36 4.20
C THR A 124 12.50 6.67 4.98
N LEU A 125 13.16 6.78 6.14
CA LEU A 125 13.18 8.02 6.93
C LEU A 125 13.93 9.16 6.21
N ASN A 126 15.06 8.87 5.57
CA ASN A 126 15.80 9.88 4.82
C ASN A 126 15.03 10.35 3.57
N ASP A 127 14.37 9.45 2.86
CA ASP A 127 13.60 9.75 1.65
C ASP A 127 12.35 10.55 1.98
N THR A 128 11.65 10.21 3.06
CA THR A 128 10.52 11.03 3.57
C THR A 128 10.97 12.41 4.04
N THR A 129 12.16 12.52 4.64
CA THR A 129 12.72 13.83 5.03
C THR A 129 13.11 14.65 3.80
N ARG A 130 13.67 14.03 2.75
CA ARG A 130 14.03 14.72 1.49
C ARG A 130 12.81 15.29 0.76
N LYS A 131 11.66 14.62 0.85
CA LYS A 131 10.38 15.15 0.32
C LYS A 131 10.00 16.50 0.94
N GLU A 132 10.43 16.82 2.17
CA GLU A 132 10.21 18.15 2.78
C GLU A 132 10.97 19.29 2.10
N CYS A 133 12.09 19.01 1.42
CA CYS A 133 12.85 20.03 0.68
C CYS A 133 12.22 20.33 -0.69
N SER A 134 11.42 19.40 -1.22
CA SER A 134 10.73 19.50 -2.51
C SER A 134 9.24 19.77 -2.30
N LYS A 135 8.88 20.84 -1.58
CA LYS A 135 7.49 21.29 -1.36
C LYS A 135 6.83 21.86 -2.63
N SER A 136 6.75 21.07 -3.68
CA SER A 136 5.77 21.25 -4.74
C SER A 136 5.11 19.91 -5.05
N ASN A 137 3.94 19.69 -4.45
CA ASN A 137 2.89 18.76 -4.90
C ASN A 137 3.29 17.28 -5.07
N SER A 138 3.65 16.58 -3.99
CA SER A 138 3.74 15.12 -4.01
C SER A 138 2.82 14.43 -2.99
N THR A 139 1.58 14.91 -2.82
CA THR A 139 0.49 13.93 -2.60
C THR A 139 0.51 13.04 -3.83
N SER A 140 0.67 11.72 -3.70
CA SER A 140 0.79 10.83 -4.87
C SER A 140 -0.43 11.04 -5.77
N ILE A 141 -0.28 11.87 -6.82
CA ILE A 141 -1.41 12.23 -7.65
C ILE A 141 -1.76 10.95 -8.40
N PRO A 142 -3.02 10.47 -8.34
CA PRO A 142 -3.37 9.26 -9.05
C PRO A 142 -3.03 9.46 -10.53
N ASP A 143 -2.28 8.51 -11.08
CA ASP A 143 -1.80 8.54 -12.45
C ASP A 143 -2.82 7.88 -13.39
N LEU A 144 -3.58 6.93 -12.85
CA LEU A 144 -4.53 6.10 -13.56
C LEU A 144 -5.84 5.96 -12.78
N ALA A 145 -6.96 6.17 -13.46
CA ALA A 145 -8.27 5.78 -12.96
C ALA A 145 -8.75 4.53 -13.70
N VAL A 146 -9.19 3.50 -12.99
CA VAL A 146 -9.73 2.26 -13.54
C VAL A 146 -11.19 2.13 -13.09
N VAL A 147 -12.12 2.01 -14.03
CA VAL A 147 -13.55 1.83 -13.76
C VAL A 147 -13.95 0.42 -14.15
N LEU A 148 -14.21 -0.42 -13.15
CA LEU A 148 -14.70 -1.78 -13.34
C LEU A 148 -16.22 -1.80 -13.27
N PHE A 149 -16.85 -2.41 -14.26
CA PHE A 149 -18.29 -2.65 -14.31
C PHE A 149 -18.60 -4.10 -13.99
N HIS A 150 -19.51 -4.31 -13.04
CA HIS A 150 -20.17 -5.58 -12.77
C HIS A 150 -21.69 -5.41 -13.01
N PRO A 151 -22.47 -6.51 -13.10
CA PRO A 151 -23.89 -6.44 -13.49
C PRO A 151 -24.76 -5.46 -12.69
N HIS A 152 -24.45 -5.22 -11.41
CA HIS A 152 -25.22 -4.33 -10.53
C HIS A 152 -24.37 -3.34 -9.71
N ARG A 153 -23.06 -3.26 -9.96
CA ARG A 153 -22.15 -2.38 -9.23
C ARG A 153 -21.04 -1.91 -10.16
N ALA A 154 -20.55 -0.70 -9.93
CA ALA A 154 -19.35 -0.18 -10.57
C ALA A 154 -18.35 0.17 -9.47
N GLU A 155 -17.10 -0.15 -9.70
CA GLU A 155 -16.01 0.12 -8.78
C GLU A 155 -15.00 1.03 -9.49
N ILE A 156 -14.76 2.21 -8.92
CA ILE A 156 -13.79 3.17 -9.43
C ILE A 156 -12.55 3.05 -8.57
N TYR A 157 -11.46 2.61 -9.19
CA TYR A 157 -10.13 2.51 -8.60
C TYR A 157 -9.29 3.70 -9.05
N LEU A 158 -8.68 4.39 -8.10
CA LEU A 158 -7.63 5.38 -8.39
C LEU A 158 -6.30 4.74 -8.02
N VAL A 159 -5.45 4.57 -9.01
CA VAL A 159 -4.11 3.98 -8.87
C VAL A 159 -3.09 5.10 -8.95
N ALA A 160 -2.43 5.36 -7.83
CA ALA A 160 -1.28 6.26 -7.75
C ALA A 160 0.02 5.46 -7.80
N GLU A 161 1.14 6.14 -8.02
CA GLU A 161 2.47 5.55 -7.86
C GLU A 161 2.66 5.12 -6.39
N GLY A 162 2.65 3.82 -6.12
CA GLY A 162 2.66 3.27 -4.76
C GLY A 162 1.55 2.25 -4.50
N ASP A 163 1.19 2.04 -3.23
CA ASP A 163 0.17 1.05 -2.83
C ASP A 163 -1.21 1.69 -2.57
N ASN A 164 -1.33 2.97 -2.90
CA ASN A 164 -2.54 3.75 -2.71
C ASN A 164 -3.53 3.46 -3.84
N THR A 165 -4.35 2.42 -3.64
CA THR A 165 -5.55 2.16 -4.42
C THR A 165 -6.78 2.65 -3.65
N HIS A 166 -7.46 3.67 -4.17
CA HIS A 166 -8.75 4.11 -3.62
C HIS A 166 -9.89 3.49 -4.42
N CYS A 167 -10.72 2.67 -3.77
CA CYS A 167 -11.92 2.09 -4.37
C CYS A 167 -13.16 2.88 -3.94
N THR A 168 -13.92 3.38 -4.91
CA THR A 168 -15.27 3.89 -4.68
C THR A 168 -16.27 2.94 -5.32
N LYS A 169 -17.15 2.37 -4.50
CA LYS A 169 -18.23 1.50 -4.98
C LYS A 169 -19.48 2.32 -5.26
N VAL A 170 -20.05 2.16 -6.44
CA VAL A 170 -21.30 2.77 -6.88
C VAL A 170 -22.26 1.65 -7.23
N GLU A 171 -23.27 1.42 -6.41
CA GLU A 171 -24.27 0.40 -6.65
C GLU A 171 -25.41 0.92 -7.54
N ALA A 172 -25.93 0.03 -8.39
CA ALA A 172 -27.13 0.32 -9.16
C ALA A 172 -28.35 0.36 -8.21
N CYS A 173 -29.19 1.39 -8.34
CA CYS A 173 -30.42 1.45 -7.54
C CYS A 173 -31.39 0.31 -7.95
N PRO A 174 -31.93 -0.46 -6.99
CA PRO A 174 -32.93 -1.50 -7.25
C PRO A 174 -34.21 -0.99 -7.90
N ASN A 175 -34.55 0.30 -7.69
CA ASN A 175 -35.85 0.88 -8.05
C ASN A 175 -35.99 1.35 -9.51
N SER A 176 -35.03 1.05 -10.40
CA SER A 176 -35.13 1.33 -11.84
C SER A 176 -35.68 0.14 -12.64
N ARG A 177 -36.58 -0.68 -12.07
CA ARG A 177 -37.24 -1.76 -12.80
C ARG A 177 -38.47 -1.23 -13.54
N LYS A 178 -38.28 -0.77 -14.77
CA LYS A 178 -39.34 -0.81 -15.80
C LYS A 178 -38.91 -1.82 -16.86
N ASN A 179 -39.69 -2.90 -17.04
CA ASN A 179 -39.51 -3.94 -18.06
C ASN A 179 -38.21 -4.78 -18.02
N GLY A 180 -37.66 -5.08 -16.83
CA GLY A 180 -36.58 -6.07 -16.71
C GLY A 180 -35.20 -5.64 -17.24
N LYS A 181 -35.09 -4.47 -17.89
CA LYS A 181 -33.81 -3.83 -18.21
C LYS A 181 -33.59 -2.66 -17.24
N VAL A 182 -32.53 -2.71 -16.44
CA VAL A 182 -32.04 -1.55 -15.69
C VAL A 182 -31.80 -0.44 -16.72
N SER A 183 -32.24 0.80 -16.46
CA SER A 183 -31.90 1.92 -17.33
C SER A 183 -30.40 2.18 -17.18
N SER A 184 -29.59 1.54 -18.02
CA SER A 184 -28.11 1.63 -17.98
C SER A 184 -27.65 3.08 -18.00
N SER A 185 -28.39 3.98 -18.66
CA SER A 185 -28.09 5.41 -18.71
C SER A 185 -28.17 6.14 -17.37
N VAL A 186 -29.13 5.81 -16.49
CA VAL A 186 -29.21 6.43 -15.15
C VAL A 186 -28.05 5.99 -14.27
N PHE A 187 -27.69 4.70 -14.36
CA PHE A 187 -26.55 4.14 -13.66
C PHE A 187 -25.23 4.75 -14.19
N PHE A 188 -25.03 4.79 -15.51
CA PHE A 188 -23.85 5.40 -16.13
C PHE A 188 -23.70 6.88 -15.79
N ARG A 189 -24.80 7.66 -15.71
CA ARG A 189 -24.74 9.05 -15.24
C ARG A 189 -24.20 9.18 -13.81
N ARG A 190 -24.59 8.28 -12.91
CA ARG A 190 -24.09 8.28 -11.54
C ARG A 190 -22.62 7.92 -11.46
N VAL A 191 -22.19 6.93 -12.24
CA VAL A 191 -20.77 6.55 -12.33
C VAL A 191 -19.94 7.70 -12.89
N LEU A 192 -20.41 8.35 -13.96
CA LEU A 192 -19.75 9.52 -14.54
C LEU A 192 -19.67 10.69 -13.54
N ALA A 193 -20.75 10.98 -12.82
CA ALA A 193 -20.75 12.02 -11.79
C ALA A 193 -19.79 11.71 -10.63
N ALA A 194 -19.70 10.44 -10.22
CA ALA A 194 -18.76 9.99 -9.19
C ALA A 194 -17.30 10.12 -9.67
N LEU A 195 -17.04 9.79 -10.94
CA LEU A 195 -15.73 9.94 -11.56
C LEU A 195 -15.32 11.43 -11.60
N VAL A 196 -16.19 12.31 -12.12
CA VAL A 196 -15.92 13.75 -12.21
C VAL A 196 -15.69 14.40 -10.85
N LYS A 197 -16.39 13.95 -9.81
CA LYS A 197 -16.23 14.50 -8.46
C LYS A 197 -14.88 14.15 -7.83
N ARG A 198 -14.33 12.97 -8.13
CA ARG A 198 -13.15 12.42 -7.43
C ARG A 198 -11.85 12.57 -8.20
N VAL A 199 -11.95 12.80 -9.50
CA VAL A 199 -10.82 12.76 -10.41
C VAL A 199 -10.51 14.15 -10.94
N ASP A 200 -9.27 14.59 -10.74
CA ASP A 200 -8.74 15.74 -11.46
C ASP A 200 -8.07 15.28 -12.77
N PHE A 201 -8.79 15.45 -13.87
CA PHE A 201 -8.35 15.02 -15.21
C PHE A 201 -7.23 15.88 -15.79
N LYS A 202 -6.83 16.98 -15.13
CA LYS A 202 -5.65 17.75 -15.56
C LYS A 202 -4.36 17.00 -15.27
N VAL A 203 -4.36 16.11 -14.28
CA VAL A 203 -3.15 15.39 -13.85
C VAL A 203 -3.18 13.92 -14.25
N LEU A 204 -4.37 13.33 -14.45
CA LEU A 204 -4.47 11.96 -14.93
C LEU A 204 -3.92 11.79 -16.35
N ARG A 205 -3.18 10.69 -16.54
CA ARG A 205 -2.63 10.30 -17.85
C ARG A 205 -3.59 9.42 -18.64
N GLY A 206 -4.48 8.69 -17.96
CA GLY A 206 -5.51 7.90 -18.63
C GLY A 206 -6.60 7.36 -17.71
N VAL A 207 -7.69 6.92 -18.35
CA VAL A 207 -8.87 6.36 -17.68
C VAL A 207 -9.20 5.03 -18.34
N VAL A 208 -9.04 3.92 -17.64
CA VAL A 208 -9.36 2.59 -18.16
C VAL A 208 -10.80 2.24 -17.81
N VAL A 209 -11.54 1.71 -18.78
CA VAL A 209 -12.97 1.41 -18.66
C VAL A 209 -13.21 -0.01 -19.16
N THR A 210 -13.93 -0.85 -18.40
CA THR A 210 -14.18 -2.24 -18.84
C THR A 210 -15.38 -2.42 -19.77
N SER A 211 -16.18 -1.37 -20.01
CA SER A 211 -17.40 -1.43 -20.84
C SER A 211 -17.37 -0.42 -21.99
N GLU A 212 -17.41 -0.93 -23.22
CA GLU A 212 -17.53 -0.11 -24.43
C GLU A 212 -18.86 0.67 -24.46
N GLU A 213 -19.95 0.10 -23.91
CA GLU A 213 -21.24 0.80 -23.78
C GLU A 213 -21.11 2.06 -22.93
N PHE A 214 -20.39 1.97 -21.81
CA PHE A 214 -20.12 3.14 -20.97
C PHE A 214 -19.22 4.15 -21.67
N ARG A 215 -18.21 3.70 -22.44
CA ARG A 215 -17.34 4.59 -23.22
C ARG A 215 -18.15 5.39 -24.24
N ALA A 216 -19.00 4.72 -25.01
CA ALA A 216 -19.90 5.39 -25.97
C ALA A 216 -20.83 6.38 -25.27
N PHE A 217 -21.39 5.99 -24.12
CA PHE A 217 -22.23 6.86 -23.30
C PHE A 217 -21.47 8.09 -22.79
N ALA A 218 -20.27 7.92 -22.24
CA ALA A 218 -19.44 8.98 -21.69
C ALA A 218 -19.03 9.99 -22.78
N VAL A 219 -18.66 9.52 -23.98
CA VAL A 219 -18.37 10.39 -25.13
C VAL A 219 -19.62 11.16 -25.57
N SER A 220 -20.80 10.52 -25.58
CA SER A 220 -22.06 11.18 -25.95
C SER A 220 -22.47 12.26 -24.94
N GLU A 221 -22.25 12.03 -23.65
CA GLU A 221 -22.61 12.96 -22.59
C GLU A 221 -21.57 14.10 -22.48
N ALA A 222 -20.30 13.80 -22.74
CA ALA A 222 -19.24 14.80 -22.83
C ALA A 222 -19.54 15.86 -23.91
N ARG A 223 -20.02 15.41 -25.09
CA ARG A 223 -20.48 16.31 -26.17
C ARG A 223 -21.62 17.22 -25.75
N LYS A 224 -22.58 16.70 -24.97
CA LYS A 224 -23.73 17.49 -24.47
C LYS A 224 -23.32 18.48 -23.39
N MET A 225 -22.38 18.10 -22.54
CA MET A 225 -21.92 18.92 -21.41
C MET A 225 -20.73 19.84 -21.76
N GLY A 226 -20.15 19.72 -22.96
CA GLY A 226 -18.99 20.52 -23.39
C GLY A 226 -17.71 20.21 -22.63
N ILE A 227 -17.54 18.97 -22.16
CA ILE A 227 -16.39 18.55 -21.35
C ILE A 227 -15.19 18.26 -22.28
N ARG A 228 -14.34 19.27 -22.50
CA ARG A 228 -13.21 19.19 -23.45
C ARG A 228 -12.21 18.04 -23.18
N TRP A 229 -11.94 17.71 -21.91
CA TRP A 229 -10.91 16.71 -21.58
C TRP A 229 -11.25 15.27 -22.01
N ILE A 230 -12.53 14.89 -22.12
CA ILE A 230 -12.93 13.57 -22.66
C ILE A 230 -12.73 13.55 -24.19
N GLU A 231 -12.94 14.68 -24.86
CA GLU A 231 -12.80 14.80 -26.30
C GLU A 231 -11.33 14.85 -26.73
N ASP A 232 -10.49 15.52 -25.95
CA ASP A 232 -9.05 15.67 -26.19
C ASP A 232 -8.27 14.37 -25.87
N ASN A 233 -8.73 13.58 -24.89
CA ASN A 233 -8.05 12.37 -24.42
C ASN A 233 -8.67 11.04 -24.90
N LYS A 234 -9.23 10.99 -26.13
CA LYS A 234 -9.82 9.76 -26.72
C LYS A 234 -8.87 8.56 -26.77
N THR A 235 -7.55 8.82 -26.84
CA THR A 235 -6.47 7.81 -26.84
C THR A 235 -6.13 7.27 -25.45
N SER A 236 -6.58 7.92 -24.39
CA SER A 236 -6.28 7.53 -23.01
C SER A 236 -7.32 6.59 -22.38
N VAL A 237 -8.40 6.31 -23.11
CA VAL A 237 -9.48 5.40 -22.68
C VAL A 237 -9.27 4.03 -23.30
N ALA A 238 -8.54 3.17 -22.58
CA ALA A 238 -8.41 1.76 -22.93
C ALA A 238 -9.66 0.99 -22.49
N VAL A 239 -10.16 0.13 -23.38
CA VAL A 239 -11.27 -0.78 -23.06
C VAL A 239 -10.74 -2.19 -22.96
N VAL A 240 -10.99 -2.82 -21.81
CA VAL A 240 -10.60 -4.20 -21.52
C VAL A 240 -11.88 -5.01 -21.33
N GLU A 241 -12.12 -5.97 -22.21
CA GLU A 241 -13.37 -6.74 -22.27
C GLU A 241 -13.49 -7.76 -21.11
N ASP A 242 -12.38 -8.31 -20.61
CA ASP A 242 -12.34 -9.32 -19.54
C ASP A 242 -11.95 -8.75 -18.16
N GLY A 243 -12.69 -7.72 -17.73
CA GLY A 243 -12.34 -6.89 -16.57
C GLY A 243 -13.05 -7.20 -15.25
N ASP A 244 -13.26 -8.47 -14.89
CA ASP A 244 -13.94 -8.83 -13.62
C ASP A 244 -13.09 -8.55 -12.37
N SER A 245 -11.78 -8.29 -12.53
CA SER A 245 -10.86 -8.00 -11.44
C SER A 245 -9.82 -6.98 -11.87
N LEU A 246 -9.44 -6.09 -10.95
CA LEU A 246 -8.43 -5.05 -11.17
C LEU A 246 -7.09 -5.64 -11.65
N GLU A 247 -6.75 -6.84 -11.16
CA GLU A 247 -5.56 -7.59 -11.55
C GLU A 247 -5.50 -7.83 -13.06
N LYS A 248 -6.58 -8.37 -13.65
CA LYS A 248 -6.64 -8.69 -15.09
C LYS A 248 -6.52 -7.43 -15.95
N VAL A 249 -7.17 -6.36 -15.52
CA VAL A 249 -7.14 -5.07 -16.23
C VAL A 249 -5.75 -4.44 -16.20
N LEU A 250 -5.04 -4.55 -15.08
CA LEU A 250 -3.68 -4.03 -14.97
C LEU A 250 -2.64 -4.88 -15.73
N SER A 251 -2.91 -6.17 -15.89
CA SER A 251 -2.05 -7.08 -16.67
C SER A 251 -2.12 -6.84 -18.18
N ASP A 252 -3.18 -6.19 -18.66
CA ASP A 252 -3.37 -5.91 -20.09
C ASP A 252 -2.20 -5.05 -20.65
N PRO A 253 -1.60 -5.44 -21.79
CA PRO A 253 -0.52 -4.70 -22.43
C PRO A 253 -0.87 -3.24 -22.74
N ALA A 254 -2.12 -2.93 -23.12
CA ALA A 254 -2.56 -1.57 -23.39
C ALA A 254 -2.54 -0.70 -22.13
N VAL A 255 -2.84 -1.30 -20.97
CA VAL A 255 -2.88 -0.60 -19.68
C VAL A 255 -1.48 -0.47 -19.06
N THR A 256 -0.62 -1.48 -19.22
CA THR A 256 0.74 -1.46 -18.65
C THR A 256 1.60 -0.34 -19.23
N VAL A 257 1.37 0.07 -20.48
CA VAL A 257 2.07 1.23 -21.09
C VAL A 257 1.68 2.55 -20.41
N LEU A 258 0.43 2.64 -19.94
CA LEU A 258 -0.09 3.83 -19.26
C LEU A 258 0.34 3.89 -17.79
N VAL A 259 0.53 2.73 -17.16
CA VAL A 259 0.99 2.59 -15.78
C VAL A 259 2.49 2.93 -15.67
N LYS A 260 2.85 3.91 -14.84
CA LYS A 260 4.27 4.19 -14.51
C LYS A 260 4.87 3.14 -13.59
N ASP A 261 4.03 2.39 -12.90
CA ASP A 261 4.47 1.46 -11.87
C ASP A 261 5.23 0.29 -12.47
N SER A 262 6.55 0.35 -12.33
CA SER A 262 7.48 -0.71 -12.72
C SER A 262 7.19 -2.05 -12.04
N ARG A 263 6.50 -2.06 -10.89
CA ARG A 263 6.18 -3.27 -10.12
C ARG A 263 5.14 -4.14 -10.80
N VAL A 264 4.10 -3.55 -11.38
CA VAL A 264 3.09 -4.30 -12.15
C VAL A 264 3.73 -4.94 -13.38
N ARG A 265 4.61 -4.18 -14.06
CA ARG A 265 5.35 -4.66 -15.23
C ARG A 265 6.29 -5.81 -14.89
N ALA A 266 7.07 -5.69 -13.82
CA ALA A 266 8.00 -6.72 -13.38
C ALA A 266 7.30 -8.02 -12.99
N PHE A 267 6.15 -7.93 -12.30
CA PHE A 267 5.36 -9.11 -11.96
C PHE A 267 4.81 -9.81 -13.21
N ARG A 268 4.31 -9.05 -14.19
CA ARG A 268 3.82 -9.64 -15.43
C ARG A 268 4.92 -10.37 -16.20
N GLU A 269 6.09 -9.75 -16.32
CA GLU A 269 7.24 -10.36 -16.98
C GLU A 269 7.66 -11.67 -16.30
N LEU A 270 7.68 -11.70 -14.96
CA LEU A 270 7.88 -12.93 -14.21
C LEU A 270 6.82 -13.98 -14.54
N TRP A 271 5.54 -13.61 -14.51
CA TRP A 271 4.42 -14.52 -14.77
C TRP A 271 4.48 -15.14 -16.18
N GLU A 272 4.77 -14.32 -17.19
CA GLU A 272 4.98 -14.77 -18.57
C GLU A 272 6.16 -15.75 -18.68
N MET A 273 7.26 -15.50 -17.96
CA MET A 273 8.43 -16.39 -17.94
C MET A 273 8.18 -17.72 -17.25
N VAL A 274 7.35 -17.73 -16.19
CA VAL A 274 6.92 -18.94 -15.49
C VAL A 274 5.98 -19.77 -16.37
N CYS A 275 5.03 -19.14 -17.08
CA CYS A 275 4.13 -19.88 -17.97
C CYS A 275 4.84 -20.46 -19.21
N ASN A 276 5.92 -19.84 -19.66
CA ASN A 276 6.64 -20.23 -20.88
C ASN A 276 7.87 -21.13 -20.62
N ASP A 277 8.08 -21.60 -19.39
CA ASP A 277 9.18 -22.52 -19.00
C ASP A 277 10.58 -22.07 -19.49
N SER A 278 10.90 -20.79 -19.29
CA SER A 278 12.12 -20.20 -19.83
C SER A 278 13.41 -20.55 -19.04
N GLY A 279 13.30 -21.24 -17.90
CA GLY A 279 14.40 -21.49 -16.96
C GLY A 279 15.03 -20.20 -16.37
N ARG A 280 14.45 -19.03 -16.66
CA ARG A 280 14.93 -17.70 -16.24
C ARG A 280 14.12 -17.10 -15.08
N ALA A 281 13.02 -17.72 -14.70
CA ALA A 281 12.27 -17.36 -13.50
C ALA A 281 12.53 -18.40 -12.42
N CYS A 282 12.74 -17.95 -11.19
CA CYS A 282 12.85 -18.82 -10.01
C CYS A 282 11.95 -18.27 -8.90
N TYR A 283 11.41 -19.16 -8.07
CA TYR A 283 10.52 -18.80 -6.98
C TYR A 283 10.76 -19.73 -5.79
N GLY A 284 10.52 -19.24 -4.58
CA GLY A 284 10.89 -19.96 -3.37
C GLY A 284 12.23 -19.50 -2.78
N ALA A 285 12.35 -19.67 -1.47
CA ALA A 285 13.49 -19.13 -0.73
C ALA A 285 14.82 -19.80 -1.12
N GLU A 286 14.83 -21.11 -1.30
CA GLU A 286 16.06 -21.88 -1.57
C GLU A 286 16.59 -21.62 -2.99
N GLU A 287 15.72 -21.65 -3.99
CA GLU A 287 16.10 -21.38 -5.39
C GLU A 287 16.66 -19.97 -5.55
N VAL A 288 16.00 -18.98 -4.93
CA VAL A 288 16.41 -17.58 -5.01
C VAL A 288 17.73 -17.35 -4.28
N GLU A 289 18.01 -18.08 -3.19
CA GLU A 289 19.32 -18.04 -2.55
C GLU A 289 20.43 -18.65 -3.41
N ARG A 290 20.15 -19.76 -4.07
CA ARG A 290 21.13 -20.36 -4.98
C ARG A 290 21.40 -19.44 -6.18
N ALA A 291 20.36 -18.77 -6.69
CA ALA A 291 20.49 -17.74 -7.72
C ALA A 291 21.28 -16.51 -7.23
N LYS A 292 21.16 -16.14 -5.94
CA LYS A 292 21.95 -15.08 -5.30
C LYS A 292 23.43 -15.46 -5.25
N GLU A 293 23.77 -16.70 -4.87
CA GLU A 293 25.16 -17.18 -4.83
C GLU A 293 25.83 -17.10 -6.20
N MET A 294 25.08 -17.43 -7.26
CA MET A 294 25.53 -17.32 -8.65
C MET A 294 25.50 -15.89 -9.21
N LYS A 295 25.01 -14.90 -8.45
CA LYS A 295 24.81 -13.50 -8.87
C LYS A 295 24.02 -13.37 -10.18
N ALA A 296 23.08 -14.28 -10.40
CA ALA A 296 22.30 -14.37 -11.63
C ALA A 296 21.04 -13.50 -11.63
N ILE A 297 20.68 -12.91 -10.48
CA ILE A 297 19.43 -12.18 -10.28
C ILE A 297 19.49 -10.81 -10.99
N GLU A 298 18.52 -10.58 -11.89
CA GLU A 298 18.27 -9.30 -12.53
C GLU A 298 17.24 -8.47 -11.74
N THR A 299 16.08 -9.06 -11.50
CA THR A 299 14.97 -8.40 -10.78
C THR A 299 14.44 -9.32 -9.69
N LEU A 300 14.49 -8.85 -8.45
CA LEU A 300 13.99 -9.54 -7.27
C LEU A 300 12.62 -8.97 -6.88
N LEU A 301 11.65 -9.85 -6.67
CA LEU A 301 10.30 -9.54 -6.22
C LEU A 301 10.09 -10.19 -4.85
N ILE A 302 9.83 -9.38 -3.82
CA ILE A 302 9.61 -9.85 -2.44
C ILE A 302 8.34 -9.22 -1.88
N THR A 303 7.53 -10.01 -1.17
CA THR A 303 6.40 -9.50 -0.39
C THR A 303 6.86 -8.86 0.91
N ASP A 304 6.14 -7.81 1.32
CA ASP A 304 6.44 -7.08 2.54
C ASP A 304 6.38 -7.96 3.81
N ASP A 305 5.51 -8.97 3.81
CA ASP A 305 5.35 -9.88 4.95
C ASP A 305 6.65 -10.66 5.25
N LEU A 306 7.39 -11.04 4.20
CA LEU A 306 8.67 -11.73 4.32
C LEU A 306 9.81 -10.75 4.57
N TYR A 307 9.79 -9.60 3.89
CA TYR A 307 10.81 -8.58 4.06
C TYR A 307 10.80 -7.95 5.47
N ARG A 308 9.61 -7.80 6.06
CA ARG A 308 9.37 -7.19 7.38
C ARG A 308 8.84 -8.20 8.41
N ASN A 309 9.29 -9.45 8.31
CA ASN A 309 8.90 -10.52 9.23
C ASN A 309 9.22 -10.17 10.70
N GLU A 310 8.42 -10.67 11.65
CA GLU A 310 8.63 -10.49 13.10
C GLU A 310 9.94 -11.12 13.58
N GLU A 311 10.34 -12.24 12.98
CA GLU A 311 11.57 -12.94 13.32
C GLU A 311 12.80 -12.21 12.77
N VAL A 312 13.74 -11.88 13.66
CA VAL A 312 14.94 -11.10 13.32
C VAL A 312 15.85 -11.86 12.34
N GLY A 313 15.95 -13.19 12.47
CA GLY A 313 16.80 -14.03 11.63
C GLY A 313 16.36 -14.05 10.17
N THR A 314 15.07 -14.30 9.92
CA THR A 314 14.50 -14.28 8.56
C THR A 314 14.58 -12.87 7.96
N ARG A 315 14.36 -11.84 8.78
CA ARG A 315 14.47 -10.45 8.32
C ARG A 315 15.89 -10.08 7.87
N GLN A 316 16.91 -10.52 8.60
CA GLN A 316 18.31 -10.31 8.21
C GLN A 316 18.65 -11.06 6.92
N ARG A 317 18.19 -12.30 6.78
CA ARG A 317 18.37 -13.12 5.57
C ARG A 317 17.87 -12.41 4.30
N TYR A 318 16.65 -11.86 4.35
CA TYR A 318 16.07 -11.14 3.21
C TYR A 318 16.67 -9.74 3.01
N ASP A 319 17.08 -9.04 4.08
CA ASP A 319 17.81 -7.77 3.97
C ASP A 319 19.17 -7.98 3.27
N ASP A 320 19.89 -9.05 3.62
CA ASP A 320 21.15 -9.43 2.97
C ASP A 320 20.95 -9.91 1.52
N LEU A 321 19.83 -10.56 1.22
CA LEU A 321 19.44 -10.88 -0.16
C LEU A 321 19.24 -9.61 -0.98
N VAL A 322 18.44 -8.65 -0.50
CA VAL A 322 18.17 -7.38 -1.19
C VAL A 322 19.47 -6.58 -1.40
N LYS A 323 20.33 -6.50 -0.38
CA LYS A 323 21.65 -5.86 -0.49
C LYS A 323 22.50 -6.53 -1.57
N SER A 324 22.63 -7.86 -1.53
CA SER A 324 23.41 -8.61 -2.52
C SER A 324 22.91 -8.41 -3.95
N VAL A 325 21.59 -8.32 -4.16
CA VAL A 325 21.02 -8.06 -5.49
C VAL A 325 21.32 -6.64 -5.96
N LYS A 326 21.19 -5.65 -5.07
CA LYS A 326 21.55 -4.25 -5.36
C LYS A 326 23.05 -4.11 -5.67
N ASP A 327 23.92 -4.77 -4.90
CA ASP A 327 25.38 -4.79 -5.12
C ASP A 327 25.75 -5.48 -6.44
N GLY A 328 24.97 -6.48 -6.85
CA GLY A 328 25.07 -7.11 -8.17
C GLY A 328 24.58 -6.25 -9.34
N GLY A 329 24.01 -5.07 -9.07
CA GLY A 329 23.39 -4.18 -10.06
C GLY A 329 21.99 -4.63 -10.50
N GLY A 330 21.37 -5.56 -9.78
CA GLY A 330 19.97 -5.95 -9.98
C GLY A 330 19.00 -4.98 -9.33
N LYS A 331 17.72 -5.07 -9.72
CA LYS A 331 16.62 -4.29 -9.14
C LYS A 331 15.90 -5.13 -8.09
N ALA A 332 15.49 -4.52 -6.98
CA ALA A 332 14.69 -5.19 -5.96
C ALA A 332 13.39 -4.41 -5.74
N PHE A 333 12.26 -5.09 -5.91
CA PHE A 333 10.92 -4.55 -5.72
C PHE A 333 10.26 -5.22 -4.51
N VAL A 334 9.85 -4.40 -3.54
CA VAL A 334 9.08 -4.84 -2.39
C VAL A 334 7.61 -4.55 -2.65
N TYR A 335 6.77 -5.60 -2.56
CA TYR A 335 5.33 -5.54 -2.77
C TYR A 335 4.62 -5.51 -1.42
N SER A 336 3.95 -4.39 -1.13
CA SER A 336 3.10 -4.29 0.06
C SER A 336 1.85 -5.16 -0.10
N ALA A 337 1.33 -5.71 1.01
CA ALA A 337 0.13 -6.54 1.00
C ALA A 337 -1.13 -5.87 0.38
N MET A 338 -1.16 -4.53 0.35
CA MET A 338 -2.24 -3.75 -0.27
C MET A 338 -2.11 -3.60 -1.79
N HIS A 339 -0.96 -3.96 -2.36
CA HIS A 339 -0.72 -3.89 -3.79
C HIS A 339 -1.45 -5.03 -4.51
N VAL A 340 -1.95 -4.74 -5.70
CA VAL A 340 -2.81 -5.65 -6.48
C VAL A 340 -2.09 -6.97 -6.80
N SER A 341 -0.81 -6.91 -7.19
CA SER A 341 0.01 -8.10 -7.49
C SER A 341 0.53 -8.86 -6.27
N ALA A 342 0.37 -8.33 -5.05
CA ALA A 342 0.95 -8.95 -3.86
C ALA A 342 0.28 -10.29 -3.51
N SER A 343 -1.04 -10.38 -3.70
CA SER A 343 -1.81 -11.61 -3.46
C SER A 343 -1.28 -12.78 -4.30
N GLN A 344 -1.02 -12.53 -5.58
CA GLN A 344 -0.49 -13.54 -6.52
C GLN A 344 0.97 -13.89 -6.20
N LEU A 345 1.80 -12.90 -5.85
CA LEU A 345 3.18 -13.18 -5.42
C LEU A 345 3.23 -14.01 -4.13
N SER A 346 2.32 -13.76 -3.18
CA SER A 346 2.19 -14.59 -1.97
C SER A 346 1.79 -16.03 -2.27
N GLN A 347 1.02 -16.28 -3.34
CA GLN A 347 0.74 -17.64 -3.81
C GLN A 347 2.01 -18.33 -4.35
N LEU A 348 2.92 -17.56 -4.95
CA LEU A 348 4.26 -18.01 -5.36
C LEU A 348 5.28 -17.94 -4.20
N THR A 349 4.89 -18.39 -3.01
CA THR A 349 5.72 -18.40 -1.78
C THR A 349 6.18 -17.02 -1.25
N GLY A 350 5.80 -15.92 -1.90
CA GLY A 350 6.13 -14.55 -1.51
C GLY A 350 7.50 -14.04 -1.95
N VAL A 351 8.34 -14.89 -2.56
CA VAL A 351 9.66 -14.51 -3.08
C VAL A 351 9.86 -15.11 -4.45
N ALA A 352 10.21 -14.27 -5.41
CA ALA A 352 10.52 -14.68 -6.77
C ALA A 352 11.62 -13.79 -7.37
N ALA A 353 12.34 -14.31 -8.36
CA ALA A 353 13.35 -13.55 -9.07
C ALA A 353 13.40 -13.87 -10.56
N ILE A 354 13.64 -12.83 -11.35
CA ILE A 354 13.97 -12.89 -12.77
C ILE A 354 15.48 -12.91 -12.91
N LEU A 355 15.98 -13.88 -13.66
CA LEU A 355 17.40 -14.14 -13.87
C LEU A 355 17.90 -13.55 -15.20
N ARG A 356 19.18 -13.15 -15.20
CA ARG A 356 19.89 -12.66 -16.39
C ARG A 356 20.10 -13.75 -17.44
N PHE A 357 20.32 -14.98 -16.98
CA PHE A 357 20.56 -16.15 -17.82
C PHE A 357 19.78 -17.35 -17.26
N PRO A 358 19.38 -18.31 -18.13
CA PRO A 358 18.63 -19.48 -17.69
C PRO A 358 19.49 -20.36 -16.78
N LEU A 359 18.89 -20.85 -15.70
CA LEU A 359 19.50 -21.75 -14.73
C LEU A 359 18.62 -23.01 -14.59
N PRO A 360 18.72 -23.98 -15.52
CA PRO A 360 17.85 -25.15 -15.55
C PRO A 360 18.06 -26.10 -14.36
N ASP A 361 19.21 -26.03 -13.69
CA ASP A 361 19.52 -26.93 -12.57
C ASP A 361 18.85 -26.51 -11.25
N LEU A 362 18.04 -25.44 -11.22
CA LEU A 362 17.44 -24.86 -9.99
C LEU A 362 16.29 -25.66 -9.42
N GLU A 363 15.61 -26.44 -10.26
CA GLU A 363 14.55 -27.33 -9.84
C GLU A 363 15.16 -28.43 -8.96
N VAL A 364 14.79 -28.42 -7.69
CA VAL A 364 15.12 -29.51 -6.77
C VAL A 364 14.43 -30.76 -7.31
N GLN A 365 15.21 -31.79 -7.65
CA GLN A 365 14.67 -33.14 -7.81
C GLN A 365 14.11 -33.55 -6.44
N ASP A 366 12.78 -33.58 -6.33
CA ASP A 366 12.06 -34.17 -5.20
C ASP A 366 12.48 -35.63 -4.93
#